data_AF-A0AB38A197-F1
#
_entry.id   AF-A0AB38A197-F1
#
_cell.length_a   1.000
_cell.length_b   1.000
_cell.length_c   1.000
_cell.angle_alpha   90.00
_cell.angle_beta   90.00
_cell.angle_gamma   90.00
#
_symmetry.space_group_name_H-M   'P 1'
#
loop_
_entity.id
_entity.type
_entity.pdbx_description
1 polymer ?
#
loop_
_entity_poly.entity_id
_entity_poly.type
_entity_poly.pdbx_seq_one_letter_code
_entity_poly.pdbx_strand_id
1 'polypeptide(L)'
;MKNLKSGLKVLFALLAIILAVWVNGVDSLLEEQTPDSSISIAASSSQAIEEGIPEAIPDTETQESTETATSSGVREGQSYSTKDEVAAYIHQFNELPPNYLTKDEAEALGWDNSEGNLWEVTDEMSIGGDFFGNREGLLPKKSGRTYYEADIDYDGGFRGAERIVYSNDGLIFYTDDHYESFEQLYGKGE
;
A
#
# COMPACT_ATOMS: atom_id res chain seq x y z
N MET A 1 45.59 -33.26 10.37
CA MET A 1 45.66 -32.79 11.78
C MET A 1 45.73 -31.26 11.70
N LYS A 2 44.79 -30.41 12.12
CA LYS A 2 43.73 -30.42 13.16
C LYS A 2 42.63 -29.44 12.66
N ASN A 3 41.40 -29.91 12.43
CA ASN A 3 40.21 -29.72 13.29
C ASN A 3 39.30 -28.55 12.86
N LEU A 4 38.61 -28.76 11.74
CA LEU A 4 37.39 -28.05 11.33
C LEU A 4 36.19 -28.74 11.99
N LYS A 5 35.82 -28.38 13.22
CA LYS A 5 34.62 -28.88 13.94
C LYS A 5 34.44 -28.19 15.30
N SER A 6 34.14 -26.89 15.34
CA SER A 6 33.72 -26.24 16.59
C SER A 6 32.88 -24.96 16.40
N GLY A 7 31.88 -25.00 15.51
CA GLY A 7 30.89 -23.92 15.39
C GLY A 7 29.43 -24.39 15.39
N LEU A 8 29.18 -25.68 15.14
CA LEU A 8 27.84 -26.20 14.85
C LEU A 8 27.07 -26.74 16.07
N LYS A 9 27.58 -26.56 17.29
CA LYS A 9 27.00 -27.15 18.51
C LYS A 9 26.43 -26.15 19.53
N VAL A 10 26.38 -24.86 19.22
CA VAL A 10 25.79 -23.85 20.13
C VAL A 10 24.46 -23.30 19.63
N LEU A 11 24.08 -23.48 18.37
CA LEU A 11 22.84 -22.90 17.83
C LEU A 11 21.57 -23.76 18.02
N PHE A 12 21.71 -25.04 18.43
CA PHE A 12 20.54 -25.90 18.69
C PHE A 12 20.03 -25.86 20.14
N ALA A 13 20.60 -25.01 21.00
CA ALA A 13 20.18 -24.84 22.40
C ALA A 13 19.22 -23.67 22.65
N LEU A 14 18.82 -22.93 21.60
CA LEU A 14 17.82 -21.85 21.71
C LEU A 14 16.49 -22.17 20.99
N LEU A 15 16.32 -23.41 20.51
CA LEU A 15 15.10 -23.85 19.82
C LEU A 15 14.20 -24.77 20.67
N ALA A 16 14.40 -24.80 22.00
CA ALA A 16 13.68 -25.69 22.92
C ALA A 16 13.01 -24.98 24.11
N ILE A 17 12.85 -23.64 24.07
CA ILE A 17 12.23 -22.86 25.17
C ILE A 17 10.92 -22.16 24.74
N ILE A 18 10.56 -22.15 23.45
CA ILE A 18 9.26 -21.63 22.98
C ILE A 18 8.34 -22.80 22.56
N LEU A 19 8.19 -23.77 23.46
CA LEU A 19 7.26 -24.91 23.27
C LEU A 19 6.71 -25.40 24.62
N ALA A 20 6.31 -24.46 25.49
CA ALA A 20 5.77 -24.78 26.82
C ALA A 20 4.80 -23.73 27.39
N VAL A 21 3.95 -23.11 26.55
CA VAL A 21 2.77 -22.37 27.03
C VAL A 21 1.55 -22.73 26.18
N TRP A 22 1.22 -24.01 26.20
CA TRP A 22 -0.16 -24.49 26.11
C TRP A 22 -0.36 -25.40 27.32
N VAL A 23 -1.60 -25.46 27.81
CA VAL A 23 -2.08 -26.14 29.02
C VAL A 23 -2.08 -25.22 30.25
N ASN A 24 -3.23 -24.56 30.47
CA ASN A 24 -3.99 -24.48 31.72
C ASN A 24 -5.03 -23.35 31.61
N GLY A 25 -6.18 -23.62 30.97
CA GLY A 25 -7.48 -23.55 31.68
C GLY A 25 -8.21 -22.23 31.31
N VAL A 26 -9.53 -22.11 31.27
CA VAL A 26 -10.64 -22.94 31.76
C VAL A 26 -11.86 -22.64 30.88
N ASP A 27 -12.64 -23.70 30.67
CA ASP A 27 -13.99 -23.79 30.10
C ASP A 27 -14.97 -22.77 30.71
N SER A 28 -15.76 -22.10 29.87
CA SER A 28 -17.09 -21.62 30.28
C SER A 28 -18.06 -21.70 29.10
N LEU A 29 -18.74 -22.83 29.09
CA LEU A 29 -20.02 -23.15 28.47
C LEU A 29 -21.12 -22.08 28.68
N LEU A 30 -22.09 -22.14 27.75
CA LEU A 30 -23.45 -21.57 27.68
C LEU A 30 -23.59 -20.18 27.05
N GLU A 31 -24.68 -19.83 26.37
CA GLU A 31 -25.63 -20.43 25.42
C GLU A 31 -26.48 -19.22 24.97
N GLU A 32 -26.99 -19.25 23.73
CA GLU A 32 -28.00 -18.41 23.06
C GLU A 32 -28.66 -17.17 23.74
N GLN A 33 -29.00 -16.17 22.91
CA GLN A 33 -30.40 -15.84 22.52
C GLN A 33 -30.46 -14.42 21.92
N THR A 34 -30.98 -14.34 20.68
CA THR A 34 -31.55 -13.12 20.05
C THR A 34 -32.79 -12.65 20.82
N PRO A 35 -33.24 -11.38 20.70
CA PRO A 35 -34.26 -11.12 19.68
C PRO A 35 -34.25 -9.73 19.03
N ASP A 36 -34.83 -9.77 17.83
CA ASP A 36 -35.39 -8.74 16.96
C ASP A 36 -36.24 -7.67 17.68
N SER A 37 -36.25 -6.44 17.14
CA SER A 37 -37.32 -5.45 17.35
C SER A 37 -37.23 -4.32 16.31
N SER A 38 -37.88 -4.57 15.19
CA SER A 38 -38.42 -3.57 14.27
C SER A 38 -39.34 -2.57 14.97
N ILE A 39 -39.15 -1.26 14.75
CA ILE A 39 -40.18 -0.23 14.99
C ILE A 39 -40.28 0.66 13.75
N SER A 40 -41.36 0.44 13.01
CA SER A 40 -41.96 1.36 12.05
C SER A 40 -42.77 2.43 12.78
N ILE A 41 -42.60 3.71 12.46
CA ILE A 41 -43.63 4.72 12.73
C ILE A 41 -43.85 5.59 11.49
N ALA A 42 -45.13 5.73 11.19
CA ALA A 42 -45.73 6.22 9.98
C ALA A 42 -45.76 7.76 9.84
N ALA A 43 -46.13 8.14 8.62
CA ALA A 43 -46.38 9.46 8.08
C ALA A 43 -47.37 10.35 8.86
N SER A 44 -47.22 11.67 8.69
CA SER A 44 -48.29 12.67 8.55
C SER A 44 -47.63 14.02 8.20
N SER A 45 -47.80 14.59 7.00
CA SER A 45 -48.94 15.34 6.45
C SER A 45 -48.78 16.87 6.60
N SER A 46 -49.21 17.56 5.53
CA SER A 46 -49.55 19.00 5.40
C SER A 46 -48.38 19.92 5.00
N GLN A 47 -48.50 20.93 4.13
CA GLN A 47 -49.58 21.47 3.29
C GLN A 47 -48.94 22.50 2.32
N ALA A 48 -49.62 22.80 1.22
CA ALA A 48 -49.20 23.67 0.13
C ALA A 48 -49.04 25.17 0.51
N ILE A 49 -48.07 25.84 -0.12
CA ILE A 49 -48.12 27.29 -0.41
C ILE A 49 -47.71 27.51 -1.87
N GLU A 50 -48.42 28.47 -2.46
CA GLU A 50 -48.58 28.84 -3.85
C GLU A 50 -47.67 30.03 -4.26
N GLU A 51 -47.32 30.07 -5.55
CA GLU A 51 -46.86 31.19 -6.39
C GLU A 51 -45.47 31.83 -6.18
N GLY A 52 -44.66 31.78 -7.25
CA GLY A 52 -43.47 32.61 -7.44
C GLY A 52 -42.50 32.07 -8.51
N ILE A 53 -42.77 32.36 -9.79
CA ILE A 53 -41.81 32.22 -10.92
C ILE A 53 -41.08 33.57 -11.05
N PRO A 54 -39.73 33.64 -11.10
CA PRO A 54 -39.06 33.58 -12.40
C PRO A 54 -37.65 32.94 -12.47
N GLU A 55 -37.39 32.41 -13.67
CA GLU A 55 -36.12 32.40 -14.41
C GLU A 55 -34.89 31.62 -13.90
N ALA A 56 -34.66 30.50 -14.59
CA ALA A 56 -33.45 30.17 -15.34
C ALA A 56 -32.11 30.02 -14.59
N ILE A 57 -31.79 28.77 -14.22
CA ILE A 57 -30.46 28.16 -14.36
C ILE A 57 -30.67 26.69 -14.74
N PRO A 58 -30.05 26.15 -15.81
CA PRO A 58 -30.09 24.72 -16.08
C PRO A 58 -29.10 24.03 -15.15
N ASP A 59 -29.58 23.57 -14.00
CA ASP A 59 -28.85 22.60 -13.18
C ASP A 59 -28.80 21.27 -13.93
N THR A 60 -27.72 21.10 -14.67
CA THR A 60 -27.30 19.80 -15.16
C THR A 60 -26.71 19.05 -13.97
N GLU A 61 -27.55 18.24 -13.32
CA GLU A 61 -27.09 17.08 -12.56
C GLU A 61 -26.39 16.12 -13.54
N THR A 62 -25.11 16.37 -13.80
CA THR A 62 -24.22 15.35 -14.36
C THR A 62 -23.59 14.62 -13.19
N GLN A 63 -24.04 13.39 -13.04
CA GLN A 63 -23.49 12.37 -12.20
C GLN A 63 -21.98 12.20 -12.46
N GLU A 64 -21.24 12.12 -11.35
CA GLU A 64 -20.28 11.08 -11.06
C GLU A 64 -19.79 10.27 -12.28
N SER A 65 -18.55 10.54 -12.68
CA SER A 65 -17.73 9.63 -13.48
C SER A 65 -16.26 9.94 -13.20
N THR A 66 -15.84 9.70 -11.96
CA THR A 66 -14.44 9.39 -11.66
C THR A 66 -14.20 7.93 -12.06
N GLU A 67 -13.96 7.70 -13.34
CA GLU A 67 -13.39 6.44 -13.84
C GLU A 67 -12.37 6.77 -14.94
N THR A 68 -11.20 7.26 -14.56
CA THR A 68 -9.98 7.01 -15.34
C THR A 68 -9.55 5.57 -15.10
N ALA A 69 -10.31 4.62 -15.66
CA ALA A 69 -9.82 3.27 -15.88
C ALA A 69 -8.90 3.30 -17.12
N THR A 70 -7.69 3.82 -16.94
CA THR A 70 -6.63 3.61 -17.93
C THR A 70 -6.28 2.14 -17.85
N SER A 71 -6.69 1.34 -18.83
CA SER A 71 -6.13 0.00 -18.99
C SER A 71 -4.67 0.18 -19.41
N SER A 72 -3.76 0.40 -18.45
CA SER A 72 -2.38 0.83 -18.72
C SER A 72 -1.54 -0.18 -19.51
N GLY A 73 -2.10 -1.33 -19.91
CA GLY A 73 -1.52 -2.19 -20.95
C GLY A 73 -0.12 -2.70 -20.64
N VAL A 74 0.26 -2.69 -19.36
CA VAL A 74 1.60 -3.01 -18.89
C VAL A 74 1.95 -4.46 -19.17
N ARG A 75 3.20 -4.71 -19.53
CA ARG A 75 3.71 -6.03 -19.90
C ARG A 75 4.83 -6.43 -18.97
N GLU A 76 4.79 -7.68 -18.50
CA GLU A 76 5.81 -8.26 -17.63
C GLU A 76 7.21 -8.08 -18.24
N GLY A 77 8.17 -7.68 -17.40
CA GLY A 77 9.57 -7.49 -17.80
C GLY A 77 9.83 -6.23 -18.64
N GLN A 78 8.90 -5.28 -18.71
CA GLN A 78 9.14 -3.95 -19.28
C GLN A 78 9.35 -2.92 -18.17
N SER A 79 10.22 -1.94 -18.43
CA SER A 79 10.48 -0.84 -17.51
C SER A 79 9.34 0.18 -17.53
N TYR A 80 8.99 0.67 -16.35
CA TYR A 80 7.97 1.72 -16.14
C TYR A 80 8.43 2.64 -15.02
N SER A 81 8.11 3.93 -15.11
CA SER A 81 8.48 4.94 -14.10
C SER A 81 7.33 5.85 -13.70
N THR A 82 6.30 5.97 -14.53
CA THR A 82 5.15 6.84 -14.27
C THR A 82 4.22 6.24 -13.21
N LYS A 83 3.56 7.12 -12.44
CA LYS A 83 2.58 6.74 -11.40
C LYS A 83 1.63 5.62 -11.85
N ASP A 84 0.93 5.84 -12.96
CA ASP A 84 -0.16 4.95 -13.41
C ASP A 84 0.36 3.61 -13.92
N GLU A 85 1.50 3.60 -14.61
CA GLU A 85 2.09 2.38 -15.16
C GLU A 85 2.73 1.53 -14.07
N VAL A 86 3.49 2.14 -13.15
CA VAL A 86 4.11 1.43 -12.03
C VAL A 86 3.03 0.84 -11.12
N ALA A 87 1.99 1.61 -10.80
CA ALA A 87 0.87 1.11 -10.01
C ALA A 87 0.14 -0.05 -10.71
N ALA A 88 -0.13 0.07 -12.02
CA ALA A 88 -0.74 -1.01 -12.80
C ALA A 88 0.15 -2.27 -12.85
N TYR A 89 1.47 -2.09 -12.98
CA TYR A 89 2.44 -3.19 -13.01
C TYR A 89 2.44 -3.96 -11.68
N ILE A 90 2.56 -3.25 -10.56
CA ILE A 90 2.52 -3.86 -9.22
C ILE A 90 1.19 -4.57 -9.00
N HIS A 91 0.07 -3.96 -9.40
CA HIS A 91 -1.25 -4.59 -9.27
C HIS A 91 -1.35 -5.89 -10.09
N GLN A 92 -0.76 -5.93 -11.28
CA GLN A 92 -0.87 -7.06 -12.20
C GLN A 92 0.11 -8.20 -11.90
N PHE A 93 1.34 -7.88 -11.51
CA PHE A 93 2.44 -8.85 -11.36
C PHE A 93 2.87 -9.06 -9.90
N ASN A 94 2.37 -8.24 -8.97
CA ASN A 94 2.69 -8.28 -7.54
C ASN A 94 4.21 -8.15 -7.26
N GLU A 95 4.90 -7.39 -8.10
CA GLU A 95 6.32 -7.04 -8.01
C GLU A 95 6.56 -5.68 -8.70
N LEU A 96 7.74 -5.09 -8.51
CA LEU A 96 8.13 -3.86 -9.20
C LEU A 96 8.57 -4.12 -10.64
N PRO A 97 8.44 -3.12 -11.54
CA PRO A 97 9.12 -3.15 -12.83
C PRO A 97 10.63 -3.42 -12.69
N PRO A 98 11.29 -4.03 -13.69
CA PRO A 98 12.69 -4.44 -13.60
C PRO A 98 13.71 -3.29 -13.53
N ASN A 99 13.29 -2.04 -13.77
CA ASN A 99 14.13 -0.84 -13.62
C ASN A 99 14.21 -0.32 -12.17
N TYR A 100 13.75 -1.10 -11.18
CA TYR A 100 13.87 -0.78 -9.77
C TYR A 100 14.91 -1.65 -9.07
N LEU A 101 15.51 -1.07 -8.05
CA LEU A 101 16.46 -1.73 -7.17
C LEU A 101 16.35 -1.13 -5.76
N THR A 102 16.61 -1.94 -4.74
CA THR A 102 16.57 -1.51 -3.34
C THR A 102 17.71 -0.56 -3.01
N LYS A 103 17.59 0.22 -1.94
CA LYS A 103 18.70 1.10 -1.48
C LYS A 103 20.00 0.31 -1.28
N ASP A 104 19.93 -0.87 -0.67
CA ASP A 104 21.09 -1.73 -0.43
C ASP A 104 21.76 -2.19 -1.74
N GLU A 105 20.96 -2.51 -2.78
CA GLU A 105 21.49 -2.86 -4.10
C GLU A 105 22.14 -1.66 -4.81
N ALA A 106 21.57 -0.46 -4.68
CA ALA A 106 22.15 0.77 -5.23
C ALA A 106 23.48 1.09 -4.54
N GLU A 107 23.51 1.06 -3.21
CA GLU A 107 24.71 1.32 -2.42
C GLU A 107 25.82 0.32 -2.76
N ALA A 108 25.48 -0.95 -3.01
CA ALA A 108 26.44 -1.96 -3.46
C ALA A 108 27.04 -1.67 -4.85
N LEU A 109 26.34 -0.91 -5.70
CA LEU A 109 26.83 -0.43 -7.00
C LEU A 109 27.60 0.90 -6.90
N GLY A 110 27.64 1.52 -5.72
CA GLY A 110 28.36 2.77 -5.47
C GLY A 110 27.47 4.02 -5.42
N TRP A 111 26.15 3.84 -5.29
CA TRP A 111 25.24 4.97 -5.10
C TRP A 111 25.51 5.64 -3.76
N ASP A 112 25.62 6.96 -3.79
CA ASP A 112 25.61 7.84 -2.63
C ASP A 112 24.45 8.83 -2.79
N ASN A 113 23.45 8.70 -1.92
CA ASN A 113 22.27 9.58 -1.92
C ASN A 113 22.65 11.07 -1.73
N SER A 114 23.74 11.37 -1.04
CA SER A 114 24.20 12.76 -0.83
C SER A 114 24.87 13.36 -2.08
N GLU A 115 25.32 12.51 -3.00
CA GLU A 115 25.88 12.93 -4.30
C GLU A 115 24.82 12.96 -5.41
N GLY A 116 23.71 12.22 -5.26
CA GLY A 116 22.68 12.13 -6.29
C GLY A 116 23.16 11.37 -7.54
N ASN A 117 24.08 10.43 -7.37
CA ASN A 117 24.83 9.79 -8.45
C ASN A 117 24.22 8.47 -8.97
N LEU A 118 22.92 8.19 -8.74
CA LEU A 118 22.36 6.87 -9.03
C LEU A 118 22.53 6.44 -10.50
N TRP A 119 22.27 7.34 -11.45
CA TRP A 119 22.45 7.07 -12.89
C TRP A 119 23.91 7.14 -13.34
N GLU A 120 24.85 7.54 -12.48
CA GLU A 120 26.28 7.42 -12.77
C GLU A 120 26.78 5.99 -12.52
N VAL A 121 26.07 5.25 -11.65
CA VAL A 121 26.43 3.89 -11.22
C VAL A 121 25.44 2.82 -11.68
N THR A 122 24.32 3.22 -12.28
CA THR A 122 23.27 2.34 -12.83
C THR A 122 22.82 2.81 -14.21
N ASP A 123 22.21 1.92 -14.98
CA ASP A 123 21.61 2.23 -16.29
C ASP A 123 20.16 2.68 -16.11
N GLU A 124 19.96 3.98 -15.86
CA GLU A 124 18.65 4.64 -15.72
C GLU A 124 17.68 3.98 -14.71
N MET A 125 18.21 3.42 -13.61
CA MET A 125 17.39 2.74 -12.60
C MET A 125 16.80 3.70 -11.56
N SER A 126 15.77 3.23 -10.85
CA SER A 126 15.08 3.93 -9.77
C SER A 126 15.17 3.18 -8.44
N ILE A 127 15.08 3.88 -7.31
CA ILE A 127 15.05 3.25 -5.98
C ILE A 127 13.65 2.71 -5.69
N GLY A 128 13.55 1.45 -5.24
CA GLY A 128 12.29 0.88 -4.79
C GLY A 128 12.40 -0.55 -4.29
N GLY A 129 11.40 -0.97 -3.52
CA GLY A 129 11.32 -2.32 -2.93
C GLY A 129 11.65 -2.35 -1.43
N ASP A 130 12.10 -1.23 -0.87
CA ASP A 130 12.40 -1.13 0.56
C ASP A 130 11.12 -1.10 1.41
N PHE A 131 11.23 -1.57 2.66
CA PHE A 131 10.13 -1.56 3.62
C PHE A 131 9.67 -0.13 3.98
N PHE A 132 8.37 0.13 3.86
CA PHE A 132 7.74 1.36 4.30
C PHE A 132 7.06 1.17 5.66
N GLY A 133 7.52 1.93 6.66
CA GLY A 133 7.12 1.70 8.06
C GLY A 133 5.72 2.15 8.45
N ASN A 134 5.06 3.01 7.66
CA ASN A 134 3.75 3.62 7.99
C ASN A 134 3.69 4.13 9.45
N ARG A 135 4.71 4.91 9.85
CA ARG A 135 4.91 5.33 11.25
C ARG A 135 3.84 6.33 11.68
N GLU A 136 3.47 7.20 10.77
CA GLU A 136 2.44 8.22 10.86
C GLU A 136 1.04 7.60 10.86
N GLY A 137 0.90 6.37 10.34
CA GLY A 137 -0.35 5.62 10.36
C GLY A 137 -1.41 6.12 9.37
N LEU A 138 -0.99 6.80 8.30
CA LEU A 138 -1.87 7.33 7.26
C LEU A 138 -2.45 6.22 6.37
N LEU A 139 -1.80 5.05 6.30
CA LEU A 139 -2.28 3.91 5.52
C LEU A 139 -2.99 2.86 6.40
N PRO A 140 -4.01 2.14 5.87
CA PRO A 140 -4.77 1.14 6.62
C PRO A 140 -3.89 0.04 7.23
N LYS A 141 -4.09 -0.27 8.51
CA LYS A 141 -3.34 -1.30 9.24
C LYS A 141 -4.15 -2.59 9.38
N LYS A 142 -3.53 -3.72 9.08
CA LYS A 142 -4.09 -5.07 9.23
C LYS A 142 -3.00 -6.02 9.71
N SER A 143 -3.37 -7.03 10.52
CA SER A 143 -2.41 -8.04 10.96
C SER A 143 -1.79 -8.76 9.77
N GLY A 144 -0.46 -8.84 9.72
CA GLY A 144 0.29 -9.43 8.61
C GLY A 144 0.45 -8.53 7.38
N ARG A 145 -0.10 -7.30 7.39
CA ARG A 145 0.12 -6.32 6.33
C ARG A 145 1.47 -5.62 6.52
N THR A 146 2.25 -5.60 5.46
CA THR A 146 3.52 -4.89 5.34
C THR A 146 3.47 -4.01 4.10
N TYR A 147 4.07 -2.83 4.17
CA TYR A 147 4.16 -1.91 3.06
C TYR A 147 5.61 -1.82 2.56
N TYR A 148 5.74 -1.49 1.28
CA TYR A 148 6.98 -1.22 0.58
C TYR A 148 6.82 0.08 -0.22
N GLU A 149 7.94 0.72 -0.56
CA GLU A 149 7.95 1.99 -1.30
C GLU A 149 8.78 1.90 -2.58
N ALA A 150 8.45 2.73 -3.57
CA ALA A 150 9.22 2.92 -4.80
C ALA A 150 9.13 4.37 -5.29
N ASP A 151 10.23 4.89 -5.82
CA ASP A 151 10.31 6.20 -6.46
C ASP A 151 9.47 6.24 -7.73
N ILE A 152 8.86 7.38 -8.01
CA ILE A 152 8.07 7.62 -9.21
C ILE A 152 8.65 8.82 -9.95
N ASP A 153 8.62 8.74 -11.28
CA ASP A 153 9.07 9.79 -12.20
C ASP A 153 10.49 10.32 -11.88
N TYR A 154 11.39 9.42 -11.46
CA TYR A 154 12.80 9.72 -11.23
C TYR A 154 13.54 9.89 -12.56
N ASP A 155 14.23 11.02 -12.73
CA ASP A 155 14.93 11.42 -13.96
C ASP A 155 16.43 11.71 -13.71
N GLY A 156 17.04 10.95 -12.80
CA GLY A 156 18.45 11.12 -12.42
C GLY A 156 18.69 12.24 -11.38
N GLY A 157 19.91 12.30 -10.85
CA GLY A 157 20.28 13.28 -9.82
C GLY A 157 19.71 12.93 -8.44
N PHE A 158 19.23 13.96 -7.72
CA PHE A 158 18.59 13.78 -6.42
C PHE A 158 17.18 13.21 -6.56
N ARG A 159 16.82 12.31 -5.65
CA ARG A 159 15.47 11.70 -5.61
C ARG A 159 14.41 12.77 -5.35
N GLY A 160 13.29 12.70 -6.08
CA GLY A 160 12.14 13.60 -5.93
C GLY A 160 11.24 13.26 -4.74
N ALA A 161 10.05 13.87 -4.71
CA ALA A 161 9.04 13.67 -3.67
C ALA A 161 8.11 12.48 -3.91
N GLU A 162 7.94 12.09 -5.17
CA GLU A 162 6.87 11.20 -5.61
C GLU A 162 7.17 9.73 -5.33
N ARG A 163 6.19 9.01 -4.78
CA ARG A 163 6.33 7.60 -4.41
C ARG A 163 5.05 6.82 -4.66
N ILE A 164 5.22 5.56 -5.03
CA ILE A 164 4.22 4.51 -4.82
C ILE A 164 4.53 3.81 -3.50
N VAL A 165 3.50 3.57 -2.69
CA VAL A 165 3.54 2.70 -1.51
C VAL A 165 2.56 1.55 -1.72
N TYR A 166 3.06 0.32 -1.70
CA TYR A 166 2.25 -0.88 -1.98
C TYR A 166 2.37 -1.90 -0.87
N SER A 167 1.28 -2.62 -0.60
CA SER A 167 1.24 -3.66 0.43
C SER A 167 1.44 -5.06 -0.13
N ASN A 168 1.85 -5.98 0.74
CA ASN A 168 1.91 -7.41 0.41
C ASN A 168 0.54 -8.06 0.15
N ASP A 169 -0.56 -7.35 0.41
CA ASP A 169 -1.94 -7.81 0.21
C ASP A 169 -2.71 -6.99 -0.85
N GLY A 170 -2.00 -6.25 -1.70
CA GLY A 170 -2.55 -5.67 -2.94
C GLY A 170 -3.14 -4.26 -2.82
N LEU A 171 -2.90 -3.55 -1.71
CA LEU A 171 -3.19 -2.12 -1.63
C LEU A 171 -2.07 -1.33 -2.30
N ILE A 172 -2.42 -0.29 -3.06
CA ILE A 172 -1.44 0.58 -3.72
C ILE A 172 -1.87 2.03 -3.52
N PHE A 173 -0.94 2.84 -3.03
CA PHE A 173 -1.11 4.26 -2.74
C PHE A 173 -0.02 5.06 -3.44
N TYR A 174 -0.32 6.31 -3.73
CA TYR A 174 0.60 7.28 -4.30
C TYR A 174 0.69 8.53 -3.42
N THR A 175 1.87 9.13 -3.36
CA THR A 175 2.14 10.43 -2.72
C THR A 175 3.01 11.26 -3.67
N ASP A 176 2.68 12.55 -3.81
CA ASP A 176 3.50 13.55 -4.53
C ASP A 176 4.16 14.57 -3.59
N ASP A 177 4.00 14.38 -2.28
CA ASP A 177 4.29 15.36 -1.24
C ASP A 177 5.20 14.80 -0.14
N HIS A 178 6.12 13.88 -0.48
CA HIS A 178 7.02 13.26 0.49
C HIS A 178 6.28 12.60 1.68
N TYR A 179 5.27 11.78 1.38
CA TYR A 179 4.48 11.00 2.34
C TYR A 179 3.60 11.85 3.29
N GLU A 180 3.33 13.13 2.97
CA GLU A 180 2.42 13.98 3.77
C GLU A 180 0.95 13.56 3.57
N SER A 181 0.58 13.13 2.36
CA SER A 181 -0.74 12.60 2.03
C SER A 181 -0.66 11.45 1.04
N PHE A 182 -1.78 10.70 0.91
CA PHE A 182 -1.84 9.53 0.04
C PHE A 182 -3.16 9.47 -0.74
N GLU A 183 -3.04 9.19 -2.03
CA GLU A 183 -4.13 8.79 -2.91
C GLU A 183 -4.13 7.27 -3.05
N GLN A 184 -5.27 6.62 -2.82
CA GLN A 184 -5.40 5.18 -3.06
C GLN A 184 -5.69 4.90 -4.54
N LEU A 185 -4.84 4.09 -5.17
CA LEU A 185 -4.97 3.73 -6.58
C LEU A 185 -5.59 2.35 -6.78
N TYR A 186 -5.19 1.36 -5.96
CA TYR A 186 -5.67 -0.02 -6.07
C TYR A 186 -5.97 -0.65 -4.70
N GLY A 187 -6.74 -1.74 -4.75
CA GLY A 187 -7.18 -2.52 -3.60
C GLY A 187 -8.38 -1.90 -2.87
N LYS A 188 -9.09 -2.69 -2.07
CA LYS A 188 -10.15 -2.18 -1.18
C LYS A 188 -9.59 -2.03 0.23
N GLY A 189 -9.71 -0.82 0.78
CA GLY A 189 -9.33 -0.56 2.18
C GLY A 189 -10.25 -1.30 3.13
N GLU A 190 -9.77 -2.42 3.68
CA GLU A 190 -10.30 -3.06 4.89
C GLU A 190 -9.31 -2.89 6.05
#